data_AF-A0A9X3BCW1-F1
#
_entry.id   AF-A0A9X3BCW1-F1
#
_cell.length_a   1.000
_cell.length_b   1.000
_cell.length_c   1.000
_cell.angle_alpha   90.00
_cell.angle_beta   90.00
_cell.angle_gamma   90.00
#
_symmetry.space_group_name_H-M   'P 1'
#
loop_
_entity.id
_entity.type
_entity.pdbx_description
1 polymer ?
#
loop_
_entity_poly.entity_id
_entity_poly.type
_entity_poly.pdbx_seq_one_letter_code
_entity_poly.pdbx_strand_id
1 'polypeptide(L)'
;MEQLFSRIRAALLVAGCVASLAGCAGSVAPEVKRLPERVELSGTFYRGEAHQSGPQVLASLLSQQGIVITPGLLEKPLHLPGAEDKLQQNMQNLAREYGMVVYPLDNRLPALLTQVAAGYPVMVRFSEGSAFWAEPRYAILSGYDRQKQKVLLRAGMNRRELMSFSAFESAFEKSGGWAVLIQKPSQIPAAVDQQRWLKAADELAQAGQEREAAQARKALAAH
;
A
#
# COMPACT_ATOMS: atom_id res chain seq x y z
N MET A 1 -33.01 -19.10 52.47
CA MET A 1 -31.88 -18.28 52.01
C MET A 1 -31.35 -18.68 50.63
N GLU A 2 -31.52 -19.92 50.15
CA GLU A 2 -30.94 -20.41 48.88
C GLU A 2 -31.53 -19.81 47.60
N GLN A 3 -32.81 -19.44 47.57
CA GLN A 3 -33.44 -18.88 46.37
C GLN A 3 -33.00 -17.44 46.04
N LEU A 4 -32.53 -16.68 47.03
CA LEU A 4 -32.05 -15.31 46.84
C LEU A 4 -30.68 -15.31 46.14
N PHE A 5 -29.80 -16.26 46.49
CA PHE A 5 -28.48 -16.41 45.88
C PHE A 5 -28.55 -16.87 44.41
N SER A 6 -29.56 -17.67 44.05
CA SER A 6 -29.77 -18.14 42.67
C SER A 6 -30.20 -17.00 41.72
N ARG A 7 -31.10 -16.12 42.18
CA ARG A 7 -31.55 -14.95 41.40
C ARG A 7 -30.45 -13.89 41.21
N ILE A 8 -29.57 -13.72 42.20
CA ILE A 8 -28.42 -12.81 42.13
C ILE A 8 -27.35 -13.36 41.15
N ARG A 9 -27.11 -14.68 41.14
CA ARG A 9 -26.18 -15.33 40.20
C ARG A 9 -26.69 -15.28 38.76
N ALA A 10 -27.99 -15.46 38.54
CA ALA A 10 -28.60 -15.33 37.21
C ALA A 10 -28.52 -13.88 36.68
N ALA A 11 -28.75 -12.88 37.54
CA ALA A 11 -28.64 -11.47 37.17
C ALA A 11 -27.20 -11.06 36.83
N LEU A 12 -26.20 -11.59 37.55
CA LEU A 12 -24.77 -11.35 37.27
C LEU A 12 -24.32 -12.01 35.96
N LEU A 13 -24.84 -13.19 35.60
CA LEU A 13 -24.54 -13.86 34.34
C LEU A 13 -25.14 -13.14 33.11
N VAL A 14 -26.34 -12.58 33.25
CA VAL A 14 -26.98 -11.79 32.18
C VAL A 14 -26.31 -10.42 32.01
N ALA A 15 -25.92 -9.75 33.12
CA ALA A 15 -25.17 -8.49 33.06
C ALA A 15 -23.75 -8.68 32.46
N GLY A 16 -23.09 -9.80 32.75
CA GLY A 16 -21.80 -10.14 32.15
C GLY A 16 -21.86 -10.39 30.64
N CYS A 17 -22.97 -10.94 30.12
CA CYS A 17 -23.17 -11.15 28.67
C CYS A 17 -23.52 -9.87 27.91
N VAL A 18 -24.12 -8.86 28.54
CA VAL A 18 -24.44 -7.58 27.86
C VAL A 18 -23.21 -6.66 27.81
N ALA A 19 -22.31 -6.73 28.79
CA ALA A 19 -21.08 -5.93 28.83
C ALA A 19 -20.02 -6.36 27.80
N SER A 20 -20.06 -7.61 27.31
CA SER A 20 -19.14 -8.12 26.28
C SER A 20 -19.57 -7.81 24.84
N LEU A 21 -20.77 -7.24 24.65
CA LEU A 21 -21.29 -6.80 23.35
C LEU A 21 -21.02 -5.33 23.03
N ALA A 22 -20.34 -4.59 23.93
CA ALA A 22 -19.67 -3.34 23.56
C ALA A 22 -18.41 -3.66 22.75
N GLY A 23 -18.58 -4.40 21.65
CA GLY A 23 -17.56 -4.56 20.64
C GLY A 23 -17.18 -3.16 20.16
N CYS A 24 -15.88 -2.87 20.22
CA CYS A 24 -15.30 -1.66 19.62
C CYS A 24 -15.81 -1.56 18.18
N ALA A 25 -16.85 -0.75 17.96
CA ALA A 25 -17.22 -0.32 16.63
C ALA A 25 -15.99 0.42 16.12
N GLY A 26 -15.15 -0.27 15.34
CA GLY A 26 -13.83 0.16 14.93
C GLY A 26 -13.93 1.53 14.30
N SER A 27 -13.62 2.56 15.08
CA SER A 27 -13.77 3.92 14.62
C SER A 27 -12.71 4.17 13.57
N VAL A 28 -13.13 4.37 12.32
CA VAL A 28 -12.27 4.84 11.23
C VAL A 28 -11.51 6.08 11.72
N ALA A 29 -10.19 6.10 11.51
CA ALA A 29 -9.34 7.21 11.93
C ALA A 29 -9.87 8.57 11.40
N PRO A 30 -9.79 9.67 12.17
CA PRO A 30 -10.32 10.97 11.76
C PRO A 30 -9.80 11.47 10.41
N GLU A 31 -8.56 11.15 10.06
CA GLU A 31 -7.95 11.46 8.77
C GLU A 31 -8.69 10.78 7.62
N VAL A 32 -9.00 9.49 7.78
CA VAL A 32 -9.72 8.72 6.77
C VAL A 32 -11.15 9.23 6.63
N LYS A 33 -11.82 9.68 7.72
CA LYS A 33 -13.17 10.25 7.65
C LYS A 33 -13.28 11.47 6.72
N ARG A 34 -12.19 12.24 6.55
CA ARG A 34 -12.14 13.42 5.68
C ARG A 34 -11.90 13.08 4.21
N LEU A 35 -11.49 11.86 3.91
CA LEU A 35 -11.27 11.40 2.54
C LEU A 35 -12.61 11.10 1.83
N PRO A 36 -12.65 11.13 0.48
CA PRO A 36 -13.79 10.69 -0.30
C PRO A 36 -14.33 9.33 0.17
N GLU A 37 -15.63 9.10 0.03
CA GLU A 37 -16.24 7.87 0.54
C GLU A 37 -15.73 6.61 -0.19
N ARG A 38 -15.55 6.68 -1.50
CA ARG A 38 -15.04 5.59 -2.33
C ARG A 38 -14.14 6.15 -3.42
N VAL A 39 -13.01 5.49 -3.64
CA VAL A 39 -12.07 5.79 -4.73
C VAL A 39 -11.66 4.47 -5.38
N GLU A 40 -11.65 4.43 -6.71
CA GLU A 40 -11.13 3.32 -7.50
C GLU A 40 -10.39 3.89 -8.71
N LEU A 41 -9.06 3.80 -8.68
CA LEU A 41 -8.16 4.31 -9.71
C LEU A 41 -8.11 3.34 -10.88
N SER A 42 -8.31 3.84 -12.09
CA SER A 42 -8.10 3.07 -13.32
C SER A 42 -6.63 3.09 -13.73
N GLY A 43 -6.17 2.07 -14.45
CA GLY A 43 -4.79 2.04 -14.96
C GLY A 43 -4.37 0.65 -15.45
N THR A 44 -3.27 0.59 -16.18
CA THR A 44 -2.68 -0.67 -16.65
C THR A 44 -2.37 -1.59 -15.49
N PHE A 45 -2.74 -2.87 -15.61
CA PHE A 45 -2.35 -3.91 -14.67
C PHE A 45 -2.01 -5.19 -15.42
N TYR A 46 -0.76 -5.62 -15.26
CA TYR A 46 -0.27 -6.92 -15.70
C TYR A 46 -0.56 -7.95 -14.61
N ARG A 47 -1.21 -9.05 -14.98
CA ARG A 47 -1.49 -10.16 -14.07
C ARG A 47 -0.31 -11.12 -14.05
N GLY A 48 -0.09 -11.78 -12.92
CA GLY A 48 0.87 -12.86 -12.78
C GLY A 48 1.37 -12.97 -11.35
N GLU A 49 1.81 -14.19 -10.98
CA GLU A 49 2.19 -14.52 -9.60
C GLU A 49 3.69 -14.83 -9.45
N ALA A 50 4.40 -14.97 -10.56
CA ALA A 50 5.84 -15.22 -10.57
C ALA A 50 6.59 -14.14 -9.79
N HIS A 51 7.62 -14.57 -9.05
CA HIS A 51 8.49 -13.68 -8.26
C HIS A 51 7.69 -12.72 -7.36
N GLN A 52 6.71 -13.25 -6.63
CA GLN A 52 5.86 -12.50 -5.70
C GLN A 52 5.02 -11.39 -6.39
N SER A 53 4.73 -11.52 -7.70
CA SER A 53 4.09 -10.48 -8.53
C SER A 53 4.90 -9.18 -8.71
N GLY A 54 6.17 -9.14 -8.25
CA GLY A 54 6.97 -7.92 -8.23
C GLY A 54 7.15 -7.26 -9.60
N PRO A 55 7.68 -7.99 -10.62
CA PRO A 55 7.83 -7.47 -11.98
C PRO A 55 6.51 -6.98 -12.59
N GLN A 56 5.39 -7.67 -12.30
CA GLN A 56 4.07 -7.32 -12.80
C GLN A 56 3.58 -5.99 -12.22
N VAL A 57 3.73 -5.81 -10.91
CA VAL A 57 3.36 -4.57 -10.22
C VAL A 57 4.23 -3.41 -10.68
N LEU A 58 5.55 -3.59 -10.76
CA LEU A 58 6.45 -2.53 -11.20
C LEU A 58 6.18 -2.13 -12.66
N ALA A 59 6.05 -3.08 -13.58
CA ALA A 59 5.72 -2.80 -14.98
C ALA A 59 4.38 -2.07 -15.12
N SER A 60 3.39 -2.44 -14.30
CA SER A 60 2.07 -1.79 -14.29
C SER A 60 2.18 -0.31 -13.90
N LEU A 61 2.94 0.01 -12.86
CA LEU A 61 3.12 1.38 -12.38
C LEU A 61 3.95 2.22 -13.38
N LEU A 62 5.05 1.67 -13.91
CA LEU A 62 5.84 2.35 -14.95
C LEU A 62 5.01 2.61 -16.22
N SER A 63 4.18 1.65 -16.63
CA SER A 63 3.29 1.83 -17.79
C SER A 63 2.24 2.90 -17.57
N GLN A 64 1.71 3.03 -16.36
CA GLN A 64 0.81 4.13 -16.01
C GLN A 64 1.50 5.50 -16.05
N GLN A 65 2.83 5.52 -15.85
CA GLN A 65 3.66 6.71 -16.05
C GLN A 65 4.06 6.94 -17.52
N GLY A 66 3.57 6.13 -18.46
CA GLY A 66 3.84 6.26 -19.88
C GLY A 66 5.15 5.63 -20.34
N ILE A 67 5.79 4.82 -19.49
CA ILE A 67 6.98 4.04 -19.87
C ILE A 67 6.52 2.75 -20.55
N VAL A 68 6.96 2.52 -21.79
CA VAL A 68 6.62 1.30 -22.53
C VAL A 68 7.46 0.14 -22.00
N ILE A 69 6.86 -0.72 -21.19
CA ILE A 69 7.55 -1.85 -20.55
C ILE A 69 6.59 -3.03 -20.34
N THR A 70 7.13 -4.24 -20.16
CA THR A 70 6.35 -5.44 -19.80
C THR A 70 7.05 -6.19 -18.66
N PRO A 71 6.33 -7.04 -17.90
CA PRO A 71 6.92 -7.73 -16.75
C PRO A 71 8.16 -8.55 -17.10
N GLY A 72 8.13 -9.29 -18.22
CA GLY A 72 9.25 -10.13 -18.66
C GLY A 72 10.52 -9.34 -19.01
N LEU A 73 10.39 -8.07 -19.40
CA LEU A 73 11.54 -7.19 -19.64
C LEU A 73 12.22 -6.74 -18.34
N LEU A 74 11.53 -6.84 -17.20
CA LEU A 74 12.06 -6.45 -15.90
C LEU A 74 12.76 -7.60 -15.17
N GLU A 75 12.55 -8.87 -15.55
CA GLU A 75 13.10 -10.01 -14.83
C GLU A 75 14.64 -9.96 -14.75
N LYS A 76 15.32 -9.79 -15.89
CA LYS A 76 16.79 -9.74 -15.92
C LYS A 76 17.35 -8.52 -15.17
N PRO A 77 16.87 -7.27 -15.38
CA PRO A 77 17.30 -6.12 -14.57
C PRO A 77 17.02 -6.25 -13.07
N LEU A 78 15.98 -7.00 -12.68
CA LEU A 78 15.68 -7.29 -11.27
C LEU A 78 16.49 -8.46 -10.70
N HIS A 79 17.36 -9.08 -11.51
CA HIS A 79 18.15 -10.27 -11.19
C HIS A 79 17.30 -11.49 -10.83
N LEU A 80 16.23 -11.72 -11.58
CA LEU A 80 15.31 -12.85 -11.38
C LEU A 80 15.54 -13.96 -12.43
N PRO A 81 15.38 -15.25 -12.04
CA PRO A 81 15.19 -15.75 -10.67
C PRO A 81 16.45 -15.63 -9.80
N GLY A 82 16.29 -15.62 -8.46
CA GLY A 82 17.39 -15.78 -7.51
C GLY A 82 17.68 -14.58 -6.61
N ALA A 83 17.06 -13.42 -6.86
CA ALA A 83 17.18 -12.21 -6.04
C ALA A 83 15.85 -11.78 -5.39
N GLU A 84 14.94 -12.72 -5.14
CA GLU A 84 13.64 -12.47 -4.50
C GLU A 84 13.76 -11.82 -3.11
N ASP A 85 14.85 -12.11 -2.39
CA ASP A 85 15.19 -11.53 -1.08
C ASP A 85 15.53 -10.02 -1.17
N LYS A 86 16.13 -9.60 -2.29
CA LYS A 86 16.51 -8.20 -2.56
C LYS A 86 15.52 -7.46 -3.45
N LEU A 87 14.42 -8.11 -3.82
CA LEU A 87 13.50 -7.62 -4.83
C LEU A 87 12.94 -6.22 -4.51
N GLN A 88 12.64 -5.90 -3.24
CA GLN A 88 12.23 -4.56 -2.82
C GLN A 88 13.25 -3.49 -3.21
N GLN A 89 14.54 -3.74 -2.97
CA GLN A 89 15.61 -2.81 -3.27
C GLN A 89 15.84 -2.73 -4.78
N ASN A 90 15.90 -3.87 -5.46
CA ASN A 90 16.11 -3.93 -6.91
C ASN A 90 15.01 -3.19 -7.68
N MET A 91 13.74 -3.35 -7.27
CA MET A 91 12.62 -2.64 -7.90
C MET A 91 12.68 -1.12 -7.70
N GLN A 92 13.09 -0.66 -6.52
CA GLN A 92 13.26 0.78 -6.27
C GLN A 92 14.43 1.34 -7.10
N ASN A 93 15.55 0.64 -7.17
CA ASN A 93 16.70 1.04 -7.97
C ASN A 93 16.33 1.12 -9.46
N LEU A 94 15.69 0.08 -9.99
CA LEU A 94 15.27 0.04 -11.37
C LEU A 94 14.24 1.13 -11.70
N ALA A 95 13.29 1.41 -10.80
CA ALA A 95 12.36 2.52 -10.99
C ALA A 95 13.09 3.87 -11.11
N ARG A 96 14.14 4.09 -10.31
CA ARG A 96 14.98 5.30 -10.42
C ARG A 96 15.76 5.33 -11.73
N GLU A 97 16.27 4.21 -12.22
CA GLU A 97 16.91 4.14 -13.55
C GLU A 97 15.96 4.55 -14.69
N TYR A 98 14.66 4.36 -14.51
CA TYR A 98 13.62 4.85 -15.42
C TYR A 98 13.23 6.33 -15.19
N GLY A 99 13.97 7.08 -14.38
CA GLY A 99 13.71 8.49 -14.11
C GLY A 99 12.58 8.76 -13.12
N MET A 100 12.11 7.75 -12.38
CA MET A 100 11.02 7.90 -11.42
C MET A 100 11.53 8.25 -10.02
N VAL A 101 10.82 9.15 -9.36
CA VAL A 101 10.99 9.39 -7.92
C VAL A 101 10.29 8.26 -7.17
N VAL A 102 11.07 7.53 -6.37
CA VAL A 102 10.55 6.49 -5.48
C VAL A 102 10.35 7.11 -4.10
N TYR A 103 9.10 7.39 -3.74
CA TYR A 103 8.78 8.07 -2.49
C TYR A 103 8.22 7.09 -1.44
N PRO A 104 8.94 6.82 -0.34
CA PRO A 104 8.45 5.91 0.69
C PRO A 104 7.32 6.53 1.52
N LEU A 105 6.32 5.71 1.85
CA LEU A 105 5.17 6.14 2.64
C LEU A 105 5.27 5.67 4.09
N ASP A 106 4.54 6.35 4.97
CA ASP A 106 4.33 5.85 6.33
C ASP A 106 3.56 4.53 6.27
N ASN A 107 3.88 3.62 7.17
CA ASN A 107 3.27 2.30 7.26
C ASN A 107 1.85 2.30 7.89
N ARG A 108 1.11 3.40 7.77
CA ARG A 108 -0.23 3.56 8.34
C ARG A 108 -1.25 3.63 7.22
N LEU A 109 -2.37 2.90 7.36
CA LEU A 109 -3.44 2.90 6.36
C LEU A 109 -3.90 4.31 5.95
N PRO A 110 -4.12 5.28 6.88
CA PRO A 110 -4.48 6.64 6.48
C PRO A 110 -3.49 7.31 5.52
N ALA A 111 -2.19 7.06 5.65
CA ALA A 111 -1.17 7.63 4.76
C ALA A 111 -1.29 7.05 3.33
N LEU A 112 -1.54 5.74 3.22
CA LEU A 112 -1.77 5.06 1.95
C LEU A 112 -3.06 5.54 1.28
N LEU A 113 -4.17 5.61 2.03
CA LEU A 113 -5.47 6.05 1.50
C LEU A 113 -5.45 7.50 1.06
N THR A 114 -4.66 8.36 1.72
CA THR A 114 -4.49 9.76 1.32
C THR A 114 -3.89 9.89 -0.08
N GLN A 115 -2.91 9.04 -0.42
CA GLN A 115 -2.32 9.02 -1.77
C GLN A 115 -3.32 8.53 -2.82
N VAL A 116 -4.01 7.43 -2.51
CA VAL A 116 -5.03 6.88 -3.42
C VAL A 116 -6.15 7.89 -3.66
N ALA A 117 -6.58 8.61 -2.62
CA ALA A 117 -7.57 9.68 -2.72
C ALA A 117 -7.11 10.84 -3.63
N ALA A 118 -5.80 11.09 -3.69
CA ALA A 118 -5.19 12.08 -4.56
C ALA A 118 -4.92 11.58 -5.99
N GLY A 119 -5.30 10.33 -6.32
CA GLY A 119 -5.11 9.77 -7.65
C GLY A 119 -3.81 8.96 -7.82
N TYR A 120 -3.06 8.73 -6.74
CA TYR A 120 -1.78 8.04 -6.80
C TYR A 120 -1.89 6.58 -6.34
N PRO A 121 -1.71 5.60 -7.25
CA PRO A 121 -1.68 4.19 -6.87
C PRO A 121 -0.44 3.92 -6.04
N VAL A 122 -0.59 3.11 -4.99
CA VAL A 122 0.49 2.80 -4.06
C VAL A 122 1.00 1.39 -4.28
N MET A 123 2.31 1.23 -4.44
CA MET A 123 2.95 -0.08 -4.43
C MET A 123 3.11 -0.53 -2.99
N VAL A 124 2.60 -1.72 -2.66
CA VAL A 124 2.68 -2.29 -1.30
C VAL A 124 3.20 -3.71 -1.34
N ARG A 125 3.81 -4.14 -0.24
CA ARG A 125 4.08 -5.55 0.04
C ARG A 125 3.19 -6.00 1.19
N PHE A 126 2.47 -7.09 1.00
CA PHE A 126 1.55 -7.64 1.99
C PHE A 126 1.65 -9.17 2.03
N SER A 127 1.16 -9.74 3.12
CA SER A 127 1.13 -11.18 3.33
C SER A 127 -0.18 -11.72 2.77
N GLU A 128 -0.12 -12.40 1.63
CA GLU A 128 -1.29 -12.96 0.95
C GLU A 128 -1.52 -14.40 1.45
N GLY A 129 -2.77 -14.73 1.81
CA GLY A 129 -3.14 -16.06 2.27
C GLY A 129 -3.75 -16.07 3.67
N SER A 130 -3.82 -17.27 4.26
CA SER A 130 -4.41 -17.48 5.59
C SER A 130 -3.37 -17.31 6.70
N ALA A 131 -3.80 -17.12 7.95
CA ALA A 131 -2.88 -16.90 9.07
C ALA A 131 -1.81 -18.01 9.27
N PHE A 132 -2.03 -19.21 8.74
CA PHE A 132 -1.14 -20.36 8.86
C PHE A 132 -0.29 -20.63 7.60
N TRP A 133 -0.68 -20.05 6.46
CA TRP A 133 -0.01 -20.20 5.16
C TRP A 133 -0.14 -18.87 4.42
N ALA A 134 0.87 -18.01 4.59
CA ALA A 134 0.89 -16.71 3.95
C ALA A 134 2.26 -16.46 3.32
N GLU A 135 2.24 -15.96 2.09
CA GLU A 135 3.44 -15.66 1.33
C GLU A 135 3.53 -14.15 1.07
N PRO A 136 4.74 -13.59 1.03
CA PRO A 136 4.90 -12.19 0.69
C PRO A 136 4.51 -11.97 -0.77
N ARG A 137 3.69 -10.95 -1.02
CA ARG A 137 3.28 -10.55 -2.37
C ARG A 137 3.30 -9.03 -2.53
N TYR A 138 3.67 -8.58 -3.73
CA TYR A 138 3.52 -7.20 -4.13
C TYR A 138 2.15 -6.95 -4.75
N ALA A 139 1.58 -5.80 -4.45
CA ALA A 139 0.30 -5.38 -5.01
C ALA A 139 0.29 -3.87 -5.29
N ILE A 140 -0.73 -3.47 -6.05
CA ILE A 140 -1.10 -2.06 -6.20
C ILE A 140 -2.35 -1.81 -5.36
N LEU A 141 -2.24 -0.96 -4.34
CA LEU A 141 -3.40 -0.37 -3.71
C LEU A 141 -3.97 0.69 -4.65
N SER A 142 -5.11 0.37 -5.24
CA SER A 142 -5.75 1.15 -6.32
C SER A 142 -7.07 1.77 -5.90
N GLY A 143 -7.56 1.51 -4.69
CA GLY A 143 -8.82 2.06 -4.25
C GLY A 143 -9.17 1.69 -2.82
N TYR A 144 -10.29 2.24 -2.36
CA TYR A 144 -10.91 1.91 -1.09
C TYR A 144 -12.39 2.31 -1.08
N ASP A 145 -13.10 1.73 -0.12
CA ASP A 145 -14.46 2.08 0.27
C ASP A 145 -14.46 2.31 1.78
N ARG A 146 -14.60 3.58 2.19
CA ARG A 146 -14.56 4.00 3.59
C ARG A 146 -15.79 3.52 4.35
N GLN A 147 -16.95 3.49 3.71
CA GLN A 147 -18.20 3.05 4.32
C GLN A 147 -18.15 1.56 4.65
N LYS A 148 -17.65 0.75 3.72
CA LYS A 148 -17.50 -0.71 3.87
C LYS A 148 -16.18 -1.11 4.55
N GLN A 149 -15.31 -0.13 4.84
CA GLN A 149 -13.96 -0.32 5.36
C GLN A 149 -13.18 -1.37 4.57
N LYS A 150 -13.15 -1.24 3.24
CA LYS A 150 -12.42 -2.15 2.36
C LYS A 150 -11.39 -1.42 1.53
N VAL A 151 -10.20 -1.99 1.39
CA VAL A 151 -9.24 -1.61 0.36
C VAL A 151 -9.48 -2.41 -0.91
N LEU A 152 -9.03 -1.85 -2.03
CA LEU A 152 -9.01 -2.48 -3.34
C LEU A 152 -7.57 -2.64 -3.83
N LEU A 153 -7.12 -3.88 -3.89
CA LEU A 153 -5.79 -4.27 -4.36
C LEU A 153 -5.88 -4.84 -5.78
N ARG A 154 -4.79 -4.65 -6.53
CA ARG A 154 -4.48 -5.42 -7.74
C ARG A 154 -3.26 -6.27 -7.42
N ALA A 155 -3.46 -7.59 -7.35
CA ALA A 155 -2.46 -8.55 -6.88
C ALA A 155 -2.58 -9.84 -7.68
N GLY A 156 -1.45 -10.48 -8.01
CA GLY A 156 -1.44 -11.76 -8.72
C GLY A 156 -2.30 -11.76 -9.98
N MET A 157 -3.29 -12.66 -10.01
CA MET A 157 -4.27 -12.76 -11.10
C MET A 157 -5.49 -11.83 -10.94
N ASN A 158 -5.65 -11.24 -9.75
CA ASN A 158 -6.82 -10.47 -9.37
C ASN A 158 -6.66 -8.98 -9.71
N ARG A 159 -7.49 -8.49 -10.64
CA ARG A 159 -7.59 -7.05 -10.95
C ARG A 159 -8.35 -6.26 -9.87
N ARG A 160 -9.08 -6.97 -9.01
CA ARG A 160 -9.99 -6.40 -8.03
C ARG A 160 -10.09 -7.32 -6.83
N GLU A 161 -9.11 -7.22 -5.95
CA GLU A 161 -9.07 -7.93 -4.69
C GLU A 161 -9.53 -7.00 -3.57
N LEU A 162 -10.59 -7.40 -2.86
CA LEU A 162 -11.17 -6.62 -1.79
C LEU A 162 -10.76 -7.20 -0.43
N MET A 163 -10.19 -6.36 0.43
CA MET A 163 -9.78 -6.76 1.77
C MET A 163 -10.32 -5.76 2.78
N SER A 164 -10.75 -6.20 3.97
CA SER A 164 -11.12 -5.24 5.02
C SER A 164 -9.90 -4.42 5.44
N PHE A 165 -10.10 -3.21 5.96
CA PHE A 165 -9.04 -2.37 6.50
C PHE A 165 -8.19 -3.12 7.52
N SER A 166 -8.83 -3.78 8.48
CA SER A 166 -8.15 -4.56 9.53
C SER A 166 -7.33 -5.74 8.98
N ALA A 167 -7.86 -6.48 8.00
CA ALA A 167 -7.16 -7.60 7.40
C ALA A 167 -5.95 -7.10 6.59
N PHE A 168 -6.11 -5.99 5.86
CA PHE A 168 -5.01 -5.37 5.12
C PHE A 168 -3.92 -4.84 6.05
N GLU A 169 -4.27 -4.10 7.09
CA GLU A 169 -3.31 -3.58 8.07
C GLU A 169 -2.50 -4.72 8.70
N SER A 170 -3.16 -5.82 9.10
CA SER A 170 -2.46 -6.99 9.63
C SER A 170 -1.54 -7.66 8.60
N ALA A 171 -2.00 -7.85 7.37
CA ALA A 171 -1.20 -8.45 6.29
C ALA A 171 -0.01 -7.58 5.89
N PHE A 172 -0.20 -6.26 5.91
CA PHE A 172 0.79 -5.25 5.59
C PHE A 172 1.87 -5.18 6.68
N GLU A 173 1.46 -5.11 7.95
CA GLU A 173 2.38 -5.11 9.09
C GLU A 173 3.23 -6.38 9.15
N LYS A 174 2.61 -7.56 8.95
CA LYS A 174 3.32 -8.85 8.88
C LYS A 174 4.40 -8.89 7.78
N SER A 175 4.26 -8.08 6.73
CA SER A 175 5.25 -7.96 5.65
C SER A 175 6.22 -6.80 5.82
N GLY A 176 6.27 -6.20 7.02
CA GLY A 176 7.18 -5.10 7.36
C GLY A 176 6.65 -3.71 7.04
N GLY A 177 5.38 -3.57 6.62
CA GLY A 177 4.76 -2.27 6.40
C GLY A 177 5.39 -1.46 5.26
N TRP A 178 5.91 -2.13 4.23
CA TRP A 178 6.60 -1.46 3.12
C TRP A 178 5.62 -0.98 2.05
N ALA A 179 5.65 0.33 1.81
CA ALA A 179 4.89 0.98 0.74
C ALA A 179 5.66 2.13 0.10
N VAL A 180 5.54 2.27 -1.21
CA VAL A 180 6.17 3.35 -1.98
C VAL A 180 5.23 3.88 -3.06
N LEU A 181 5.41 5.14 -3.42
CA LEU A 181 4.92 5.69 -4.67
C LEU A 181 6.02 5.63 -5.73
N ILE A 182 5.62 5.40 -6.98
CA ILE A 182 6.48 5.52 -8.17
C ILE A 182 5.93 6.67 -9.00
N GLN A 183 6.58 7.84 -8.94
CA GLN A 183 6.07 9.10 -9.47
C GLN A 183 7.02 9.72 -10.49
N LYS A 184 6.46 10.47 -11.44
CA LYS A 184 7.28 11.40 -12.21
C LYS A 184 7.83 12.50 -11.30
N PRO A 185 8.99 13.09 -11.63
CA PRO A 185 9.56 14.20 -10.87
C PRO A 185 8.61 15.40 -10.67
N SER A 186 7.65 15.61 -11.57
CA SER A 186 6.67 16.69 -11.49
C SER A 186 5.43 16.35 -10.66
N GLN A 187 5.28 15.12 -10.19
CA GLN A 187 4.10 14.67 -9.43
C GLN A 187 4.41 14.63 -7.93
N ILE A 188 3.99 15.68 -7.22
CA ILE A 188 4.17 15.79 -5.76
C ILE A 188 3.14 14.92 -5.03
N PRO A 189 3.57 14.07 -4.07
CA PRO A 189 2.68 13.28 -3.22
C PRO A 189 1.70 14.15 -2.43
N ALA A 190 0.53 13.61 -2.11
CA ALA A 190 -0.39 14.29 -1.19
C ALA A 190 0.20 14.35 0.22
N ALA A 191 0.08 15.49 0.91
CA ALA A 191 0.70 15.71 2.22
C ALA A 191 2.20 15.34 2.22
N VAL A 192 2.94 15.86 1.23
CA VAL A 192 4.37 15.59 1.06
C VAL A 192 5.17 16.00 2.29
N ASP A 193 6.08 15.11 2.71
CA ASP A 193 7.15 15.44 3.64
C ASP A 193 8.34 15.97 2.81
N GLN A 194 8.69 17.24 3.03
CA GLN A 194 9.70 17.93 2.24
C GLN A 194 11.07 17.24 2.33
N GLN A 195 11.48 16.81 3.52
CA GLN A 195 12.79 16.17 3.72
C GLN A 195 12.82 14.80 3.03
N ARG A 196 11.74 14.03 3.14
CA ARG A 196 11.60 12.74 2.48
C ARG A 196 11.61 12.87 0.96
N TRP A 197 10.97 13.91 0.42
CA TRP A 197 10.96 14.17 -1.02
C TRP A 197 12.35 14.57 -1.53
N LEU A 198 13.04 15.46 -0.83
CA LEU A 198 14.40 15.86 -1.18
C LEU A 198 15.36 14.67 -1.16
N LYS A 199 15.25 13.81 -0.14
CA LYS A 199 16.02 12.56 -0.08
C LYS A 199 15.73 11.66 -1.29
N ALA A 200 14.46 11.47 -1.66
CA ALA A 200 14.10 10.67 -2.83
C ALA A 200 14.63 11.29 -4.15
N ALA A 201 14.68 12.62 -4.24
CA ALA A 201 15.30 13.31 -5.37
C ALA A 201 16.82 13.13 -5.40
N ASP A 202 17.49 13.13 -4.24
CA ASP A 202 18.93 12.87 -4.14
C ASP A 202 19.27 11.42 -4.53
N GLU A 203 18.46 10.45 -4.11
CA GLU A 203 18.61 9.04 -4.53
C GLU A 203 18.39 8.88 -6.05
N LEU A 204 17.50 9.68 -6.65
CA LEU A 204 17.30 9.72 -8.09
C LEU A 204 18.52 10.31 -8.83
N ALA A 205 19.12 11.37 -8.29
CA ALA A 205 20.38 11.93 -8.79
C ALA A 205 21.52 10.90 -8.74
N GLN A 206 21.66 10.18 -7.62
CA GLN A 206 22.65 9.12 -7.44
C GLN A 206 22.48 7.95 -8.44
N ALA A 207 21.27 7.73 -8.94
CA ALA A 207 20.98 6.79 -10.02
C ALA A 207 21.31 7.33 -11.42
N GLY A 208 21.97 8.49 -11.52
CA GLY A 208 22.38 9.13 -12.78
C GLY A 208 21.30 10.02 -13.41
N GLN A 209 20.15 10.19 -12.77
CA GLN A 209 19.01 10.97 -13.31
C GLN A 209 19.01 12.40 -12.75
N GLU A 210 20.12 13.12 -12.97
CA GLU A 210 20.33 14.46 -12.41
C GLU A 210 19.29 15.48 -12.87
N ARG A 211 18.85 15.39 -14.13
CA ARG A 211 17.86 16.30 -14.70
C ARG A 211 16.49 16.08 -14.06
N GLU A 212 16.09 14.84 -13.88
CA GLU A 212 14.84 14.43 -13.25
C GLU A 212 14.87 14.79 -11.76
N ALA A 213 15.99 14.58 -11.07
CA ALA A 213 16.18 15.01 -9.70
C ALA A 213 16.03 16.54 -9.54
N ALA A 214 16.63 17.33 -10.45
CA ALA A 214 16.46 18.78 -10.46
C ALA A 214 14.99 19.19 -10.69
N GLN A 215 14.26 18.48 -11.57
CA GLN A 215 12.83 18.68 -11.76
C GLN A 215 12.03 18.37 -10.49
N ALA A 216 12.37 17.31 -9.77
CA ALA A 216 11.72 16.95 -8.50
C ALA A 216 11.91 18.04 -7.44
N ARG A 217 13.13 18.57 -7.30
CA ARG A 217 13.41 19.69 -6.38
C ARG A 217 12.63 20.94 -6.77
N LYS A 218 12.56 21.26 -8.07
CA LYS A 218 11.78 22.40 -8.58
C LYS A 218 10.29 22.23 -8.34
N ALA A 219 9.75 21.04 -8.56
CA ALA A 219 8.34 20.74 -8.34
C ALA A 219 7.94 20.94 -6.86
N LEU A 220 8.81 20.55 -5.92
CA LEU A 220 8.58 20.79 -4.49
C LEU A 220 8.57 22.28 -4.15
N ALA A 221 9.50 23.06 -4.72
CA ALA A 221 9.56 24.49 -4.47
C ALA A 221 8.36 25.29 -5.03
N ALA A 222 7.61 24.70 -5.96
CA ALA A 222 6.43 25.29 -6.58
C ALA A 222 5.10 24.82 -5.98
N HIS A 223 5.14 23.91 -5.00
CA HIS A 223 3.98 23.34 -4.31
C HIS A 223 3.63 24.14 -3.05
#